data_AF-A0A087U1W3-F1
#
_entry.id   AF-A0A087U1W3-F1
#
_cell.length_a   1.000
_cell.length_b   1.000
_cell.length_c   1.000
_cell.angle_alpha   90.00
_cell.angle_beta   90.00
_cell.angle_gamma   90.00
#
_symmetry.space_group_name_H-M   'P 1'
#
loop_
_entity.id
_entity.type
_entity.pdbx_description
1 polymer ?
#
loop_
_entity_poly.entity_id
_entity_poly.type
_entity_poly.pdbx_seq_one_letter_code
_entity_poly.pdbx_strand_id
1 'polypeptide(L)' 'MQLSHEVQRLHAIRLYAKRPIVCISLTAVHKRVRLVWCKQHMLWIRIQWNILHFTDEFRFSLDTHS' A
#
# COMPACT_ATOMS: atom_id res chain seq x y z
N MET A 1 -6.83 24.56 17.04
CA MET A 1 -8.20 24.06 16.80
C MET A 1 -8.67 24.57 15.43
N GLN A 2 -8.27 23.91 14.33
CA GLN A 2 -8.55 24.35 12.95
C GLN A 2 -9.26 23.27 12.11
N LEU A 3 -9.61 22.12 12.70
CA LEU A 3 -10.15 20.97 11.98
C LEU A 3 -11.69 20.98 11.81
N SER A 4 -12.41 21.93 12.41
CA SER A 4 -13.87 21.86 12.52
C SER A 4 -14.62 22.29 11.26
N HIS A 5 -14.10 23.26 10.50
CA HIS A 5 -14.88 23.88 9.41
C HIS A 5 -14.94 23.03 8.13
N GLU A 6 -13.89 22.29 7.78
CA GLU A 6 -13.88 21.45 6.57
C GLU A 6 -14.71 20.16 6.70
N VAL A 7 -14.68 19.54 7.89
CA VAL A 7 -15.48 18.34 8.18
C VAL A 7 -16.98 18.65 8.06
N GLN A 8 -17.40 19.83 8.51
CA GLN A 8 -18.78 20.31 8.41
C GLN A 8 -19.24 20.46 6.95
N ARG A 9 -18.37 20.93 6.05
CA ARG A 9 -18.69 21.09 4.62
C ARG A 9 -18.83 19.74 3.90
N LEU A 10 -17.96 18.78 4.20
CA LEU A 10 -18.03 17.44 3.60
C LEU A 10 -19.26 16.68 4.09
N HIS A 11 -19.58 16.77 5.39
CA HIS A 11 -20.76 16.14 5.96
C HIS A 11 -22.07 16.72 5.41
N ALA A 12 -22.12 18.02 5.12
CA ALA A 12 -23.28 18.67 4.50
C ALA A 12 -23.63 18.08 3.11
N ILE A 13 -22.64 17.56 2.39
CA ILE A 13 -22.82 16.88 1.09
C ILE A 13 -22.66 15.34 1.20
N ARG A 14 -22.72 14.78 2.41
CA ARG A 14 -22.61 13.34 2.71
C ARG A 14 -21.31 12.68 2.23
N LEU A 15 -20.21 13.44 2.17
CA LEU A 15 -18.88 12.91 1.90
C LEU A 15 -18.09 12.69 3.21
N TYR A 16 -17.23 11.68 3.18
CA TYR A 16 -16.32 11.36 4.28
C TYR A 16 -14.87 11.59 3.83
N ALA A 17 -14.10 12.33 4.63
CA ALA A 17 -12.67 12.44 4.42
C ALA A 17 -12.01 11.07 4.70
N LYS A 18 -11.33 10.50 3.72
CA LYS A 18 -10.48 9.32 3.89
C LYS A 18 -9.03 9.76 4.05
N ARG A 19 -8.28 9.12 4.96
CA ARG A 19 -6.83 9.30 5.02
C ARG A 19 -6.23 8.84 3.69
N PRO A 20 -5.42 9.66 3.01
CA PRO A 20 -4.76 9.25 1.78
C PRO A 20 -3.84 8.07 2.08
N ILE A 21 -3.89 7.06 1.22
CA ILE A 21 -2.95 5.95 1.29
C ILE A 21 -1.62 6.45 0.74
N VAL A 22 -0.57 6.36 1.55
CA VAL A 22 0.80 6.64 1.09
C VAL A 22 1.25 5.42 0.29
N CYS A 23 1.22 5.53 -1.04
CA CYS A 23 1.70 4.50 -1.95
C CYS A 23 2.99 4.96 -2.63
N ILE A 24 3.88 4.00 -2.89
CA ILE A 24 5.00 4.23 -3.79
C ILE A 24 4.44 4.46 -5.20
N SER A 25 4.84 5.57 -5.83
CA SER A 25 4.43 5.88 -7.19
C SER A 25 5.07 4.90 -8.17
N LEU A 26 4.24 4.05 -8.79
CA LEU A 26 4.69 3.11 -9.80
C LEU A 26 4.62 3.75 -11.19
N THR A 27 5.67 3.58 -11.99
CA THR A 27 5.64 3.88 -13.42
C THR A 27 4.63 2.99 -14.15
N ALA A 28 4.19 3.40 -15.34
CA ALA A 28 3.25 2.60 -16.15
C ALA A 28 3.77 1.19 -16.46
N VAL A 29 5.09 1.06 -16.65
CA VAL A 29 5.77 -0.22 -16.89
C VAL A 29 5.66 -1.11 -15.65
N HIS A 30 6.01 -0.60 -14.46
CA HIS A 30 5.89 -1.36 -13.21
C HIS A 30 4.46 -1.82 -12.95
N LYS A 31 3.46 -0.99 -13.22
CA LYS A 31 2.04 -1.36 -13.09
C LYS A 31 1.68 -2.55 -13.99
N ARG A 32 2.09 -2.51 -15.27
CA ARG A 32 1.79 -3.58 -16.23
C ARG A 32 2.45 -4.90 -15.82
N VAL A 33 3.73 -4.88 -15.49
CA VAL A 33 4.47 -6.09 -15.08
C VAL A 33 3.84 -6.70 -13.83
N ARG A 34 3.56 -5.90 -12.80
CA ARG A 34 2.89 -6.40 -11.59
C ARG A 34 1.50 -6.97 -11.88
N LEU A 35 0.72 -6.33 -12.74
CA LEU A 35 -0.61 -6.82 -13.10
C LEU A 35 -0.55 -8.16 -13.83
N VAL A 36 0.38 -8.33 -14.78
CA VAL A 36 0.57 -9.61 -15.49
C VAL A 36 0.95 -10.71 -14.50
N TRP A 37 1.92 -10.44 -13.62
CA TRP A 37 2.35 -11.36 -12.58
C TRP A 37 1.18 -11.78 -11.66
N CYS A 38 0.39 -10.80 -11.17
CA CYS A 38 -0.79 -11.07 -10.36
C CYS A 38 -1.81 -11.96 -11.09
N LYS A 39 -2.09 -11.70 -12.38
CA LYS A 39 -3.03 -12.51 -13.17
C LYS A 39 -2.53 -13.94 -13.36
N GLN A 40 -1.24 -14.11 -13.63
CA GLN A 40 -0.62 -15.43 -13.80
C GLN A 40 -0.65 -16.27 -12.52
N HIS A 41 -0.58 -15.61 -11.36
CA HIS A 41 -0.47 -16.28 -10.06
C HIS A 41 -1.73 -16.16 -9.19
N MET A 42 -2.83 -15.63 -9.74
CA MET A 42 -4.09 -15.41 -9.00
C MET A 42 -4.70 -16.71 -8.48
N LEU A 43 -4.53 -17.81 -9.22
CA LEU A 43 -5.09 -19.12 -8.90
C LEU A 43 -4.08 -20.06 -8.24
N TRP A 44 -2.95 -19.53 -7.76
CA TRP A 44 -1.93 -20.35 -7.13
C TRP A 44 -2.43 -20.98 -5.83
N ILE A 45 -2.27 -22.29 -5.73
CA ILE A 45 -2.57 -23.07 -4.53
C ILE A 45 -1.38 -23.06 -3.56
N ARG A 46 -1.62 -23.41 -2.30
CA ARG A 46 -0.62 -23.35 -1.21
C ARG A 46 0.71 -24.05 -1.55
N ILE A 47 0.67 -25.17 -2.26
CA ILE A 47 1.88 -25.91 -2.65
C ILE A 47 2.74 -25.09 -3.63
N GLN A 48 2.12 -24.33 -4.54
CA GLN A 48 2.86 -23.48 -5.48
C GLN A 48 3.53 -22.31 -4.76
N TRP A 49 2.86 -21.73 -3.75
CA TRP A 49 3.47 -20.71 -2.89
C TRP A 49 4.65 -21.25 -2.07
N ASN A 50 4.57 -22.48 -1.57
CA ASN A 50 5.62 -23.09 -0.74
C ASN A 50 6.94 -23.34 -1.49
N ILE A 51 6.93 -23.32 -2.82
CA ILE A 51 8.15 -23.49 -3.64
C ILE A 51 8.92 -22.15 -3.77
N LEU A 52 8.24 -21.02 -3.61
CA LEU A 52 8.89 -19.71 -3.70
C LEU A 52 9.59 -19.35 -2.39
N HIS A 53 10.87 -19.03 -2.50
CA HIS A 53 11.63 -18.39 -1.42
C HIS A 53 11.69 -16.89 -1.65
N PHE A 54 10.98 -16.13 -0.81
CA PHE A 54 11.07 -14.67 -0.79
C PHE A 54 12.29 -14.24 0.02
N THR A 55 13.03 -13.27 -0.51
CA THR A 55 14.17 -12.65 0.17
C THR A 55 14.02 -11.14 0.04
N ASP A 56 14.41 -10.41 1.08
CA ASP A 56 14.43 -8.95 1.10
C ASP A 56 15.54 -8.47 2.04
N GLU A 57 16.02 -7.26 1.81
CA GLU A 57 17.00 -6.61 2.67
C GLU A 57 16.31 -5.52 3.50
N PHE A 58 16.48 -5.57 4.83
CA PHE A 58 15.94 -4.56 5.71
C PHE A 58 17.07 -3.83 6.46
N ARG A 59 16.91 -2.52 6.62
CA ARG A 59 17.84 -1.68 7.40
C ARG A 59 17.25 -1.42 8.77
N PHE A 60 17.93 -1.92 9.80
CA PHE A 60 17.61 -1.58 11.18
C PHE A 60 18.42 -0.35 11.61
N SER A 61 17.76 0.61 12.24
CA SER A 61 18.44 1.73 12.90
C SER A 61 18.33 1.53 14.40
N LEU A 62 19.47 1.48 15.09
CA LEU A 62 19.52 1.45 16.55
C LEU A 62 19.59 2.88 17.04
N ASP A 63 18.59 3.29 17.80
CA ASP A 63 18.62 4.57 18.50
C ASP A 63 19.31 4.35 19.85
N THR A 64 20.61 4.65 19.91
CA THR A 64 21.34 4.66 21.18
C THR A 64 21.15 6.04 21.82
N HIS A 65 20.09 6.18 22.61
CA HIS A 65 19.94 7.33 23.53
C HIS A 65 21.22 7.43 24.37
N SER A 66 21.96 8.52 24.19
CA SER A 66 22.97 8.99 25.16
C SER A 66 22.30 9.92 26.16
#